data_AF-A0A2N1VV79-F1
#
_entry.id   AF-A0A2N1VV79-F1
#
_cell.length_a   1.000
_cell.length_b   1.000
_cell.length_c   1.000
_cell.angle_alpha   90.00
_cell.angle_beta   90.00
_cell.angle_gamma   90.00
#
_symmetry.space_group_name_H-M   'P 1'
#
loop_
_entity.id
_entity.type
_entity.pdbx_description
1 polymer ?
#
loop_
_entity_poly.entity_id
_entity_poly.type
_entity_poly.pdbx_seq_one_letter_code
_entity_poly.pdbx_strand_id
1 'polypeptide(L)'
;MSFLVTARKWRPQKFEELVGQEHISTTIKNAIINERIAHAYIFAGPRGVGKTTTARIFAKILNCLNPTNGEPCNKCEMCNSFNNSQSLDVIEIDGASNRRIEEIRTLRESVKYAPTKGNYKVYIIDEVHMLTTESFNALLKTLEEPPDRTIFIFATTDVHKVPPTIISRCQRFDFRRIEIGTLKHTIKKIADAENIKIDDQSLTIIAKKADGALRDAESLFDQLVSFCGNDINAKEVATMLNIIDEDIYFELTDAINSKNFGSAFNITSTIYENGWNFIDFLNGLIEHFRNLMTVIVRKDSKLIESSEDHQKKFLNYLDCFSEGDILRILGYLNKVQYEIRSSQNPKLKIEVSLCHLIGLQKTSQISELIEGLNKAELPEKKKEQSNNLIQHSSHNLNIQYGDPEKSKEDIEATVHEPSVNLDTLTSNWMNFIELINTQKFALGASLQNSKPLESNDNTIIVELNSKEDVDIIENNRSYLSCLMENSEQIFNQKLNFSFISKFSSPQFVSDNKSSVISNVDPNLSQDENSLINAILNELGGREINR
;
A
#
# COMPACT_ATOMS: atom_id res chain seq x y z
N MET A 1 33.26 28.37 -12.41
CA MET A 1 32.74 28.05 -11.05
C MET A 1 32.13 26.66 -11.12
N SER A 2 32.08 25.89 -10.03
CA SER A 2 31.36 24.61 -10.02
C SER A 2 29.86 24.86 -10.11
N PHE A 3 29.17 24.19 -11.04
CA PHE A 3 27.70 24.15 -11.04
C PHE A 3 27.24 23.52 -9.71
N LEU A 4 26.28 24.15 -9.05
CA LEU A 4 25.87 23.79 -7.69
C LEU A 4 24.34 23.83 -7.63
N VAL A 5 23.77 22.62 -7.72
CA VAL A 5 22.34 22.27 -7.65
C VAL A 5 21.55 23.23 -6.75
N THR A 6 20.42 23.75 -7.24
CA THR A 6 19.52 24.70 -6.56
C THR A 6 19.20 24.24 -5.15
N ALA A 7 18.82 22.98 -4.97
CA ALA A 7 18.52 22.36 -3.67
C ALA A 7 19.68 22.34 -2.65
N ARG A 8 20.90 22.70 -3.07
CA ARG A 8 22.06 22.94 -2.20
C ARG A 8 22.43 24.43 -2.13
N LYS A 9 22.27 25.19 -3.23
CA LYS A 9 22.54 26.63 -3.31
C LYS A 9 21.57 27.47 -2.47
N TRP A 10 20.29 27.12 -2.53
CA TRP A 10 19.18 27.83 -1.88
C TRP A 10 18.78 27.23 -0.53
N ARG A 11 19.51 26.21 -0.04
CA ARG A 11 19.19 25.49 1.21
C ARG A 11 19.17 26.45 2.43
N PRO A 12 18.01 26.64 3.09
CA PRO A 12 17.83 27.61 4.18
C PRO A 12 18.93 27.57 5.27
N GLN A 13 19.37 28.76 5.66
CA GLN A 13 20.40 29.05 6.66
C GLN A 13 19.85 29.68 7.96
N LYS A 14 18.55 30.00 7.97
CA LYS A 14 17.77 30.56 9.09
C LYS A 14 16.40 29.91 9.19
N PHE A 15 15.73 30.06 10.33
CA PHE A 15 14.32 29.63 10.45
C PHE A 15 13.37 30.53 9.66
N GLU A 16 13.68 31.82 9.51
CA GLU A 16 12.99 32.80 8.63
C GLU A 16 12.99 32.41 7.13
N GLU A 17 13.86 31.48 6.72
CA GLU A 17 14.01 31.00 5.34
C GLU A 17 13.32 29.63 5.13
N LEU A 18 12.73 29.03 6.17
CA LEU A 18 11.97 27.77 6.04
C LEU A 18 10.57 28.03 5.48
N VAL A 19 10.18 27.21 4.50
CA VAL A 19 8.94 27.38 3.73
C VAL A 19 7.86 26.40 4.24
N GLY A 20 6.73 26.92 4.72
CA GLY A 20 5.53 26.12 5.04
C GLY A 20 5.66 25.27 6.31
N GLN A 21 6.52 25.65 7.26
CA GLN A 21 6.74 24.97 8.54
C GLN A 21 6.76 25.96 9.71
N GLU A 22 5.99 27.04 9.61
CA GLU A 22 5.99 28.21 10.51
C GLU A 22 5.67 27.83 11.96
N HIS A 23 4.89 26.77 12.17
CA HIS A 23 4.58 26.21 13.49
C HIS A 23 5.82 25.58 14.16
N ILE A 24 6.69 24.93 13.39
CA ILE A 24 7.90 24.28 13.89
C ILE A 24 8.97 25.32 14.19
N SER A 25 9.25 26.21 13.22
CA SER A 25 10.25 27.27 13.39
C SER A 25 9.93 28.17 14.58
N THR A 26 8.68 28.64 14.71
CA THR A 26 8.25 29.48 15.83
C THR A 26 8.40 28.76 17.17
N THR A 27 8.03 27.48 17.25
CA THR A 27 8.13 26.70 18.49
C THR A 27 9.57 26.47 18.92
N ILE A 28 10.47 26.13 17.99
CA ILE A 28 11.90 25.93 18.30
C ILE A 28 12.58 27.27 18.64
N LYS A 29 12.28 28.34 17.90
CA LYS A 29 12.77 29.71 18.17
C LYS A 29 12.36 30.16 19.58
N ASN A 30 11.11 29.90 19.99
CA ASN A 30 10.63 30.15 21.35
C ASN A 30 11.29 29.26 22.41
N ALA A 31 11.53 27.97 22.12
CA ALA A 31 12.22 27.06 23.05
C ALA A 31 13.65 27.53 23.36
N ILE A 32 14.37 28.01 22.35
CA ILE A 32 15.72 28.60 22.48
C ILE A 32 15.68 29.88 23.32
N ILE A 33 14.77 30.82 22.99
CA ILE A 33 14.66 32.12 23.70
C ILE A 33 14.30 31.95 25.19
N ASN A 34 13.55 30.90 25.54
CA ASN A 34 13.18 30.60 26.92
C ASN A 34 14.14 29.61 27.62
N GLU A 35 15.26 29.25 26.99
CA GLU A 35 16.25 28.26 27.48
C GLU A 35 15.67 26.86 27.78
N ARG A 36 14.51 26.52 27.20
CA ARG A 36 13.79 25.25 27.38
C ARG A 36 14.15 24.24 26.29
N ILE A 37 15.43 23.90 26.23
CA ILE A 37 15.99 22.98 25.24
C ILE A 37 15.92 21.53 25.79
N ALA A 38 15.29 20.63 25.04
CA ALA A 38 15.23 19.21 25.37
C ALA A 38 16.53 18.49 24.96
N HIS A 39 16.81 17.33 25.56
CA HIS A 39 17.97 16.51 25.21
C HIS A 39 17.77 15.70 23.92
N ALA A 40 16.53 15.51 23.46
CA ALA A 40 16.21 14.74 22.27
C ALA A 40 14.98 15.27 21.52
N TYR A 41 15.08 15.28 20.19
CA TYR A 41 14.07 15.77 19.26
C TYR A 41 13.82 14.72 18.16
N ILE A 42 12.57 14.56 17.72
CA ILE A 42 12.23 13.74 16.56
C ILE A 42 11.41 14.53 15.53
N PHE A 43 11.99 14.71 14.35
CA PHE A 43 11.43 15.42 13.21
C PHE A 43 10.86 14.39 12.22
N ALA A 44 9.53 14.26 12.20
CA ALA A 44 8.81 13.29 11.39
C ALA A 44 8.07 13.99 10.24
N GLY A 45 7.86 13.31 9.12
CA GLY A 45 7.08 13.82 7.97
C GLY A 45 7.71 13.46 6.63
N PRO A 46 7.12 13.87 5.49
CA PRO A 46 7.54 13.44 4.15
C PRO A 46 9.01 13.75 3.79
N ARG A 47 9.50 13.22 2.67
CA ARG A 47 10.84 13.59 2.16
C ARG A 47 10.81 15.03 1.64
N GLY A 48 11.96 15.69 1.58
CA GLY A 48 12.12 17.01 0.94
C GLY A 48 11.43 18.22 1.62
N VAL A 49 10.62 18.04 2.67
CA VAL A 49 9.93 19.13 3.42
C VAL A 49 10.82 19.91 4.41
N GLY A 50 12.15 19.75 4.35
CA GLY A 50 13.09 20.55 5.13
C GLY A 50 13.51 20.02 6.52
N LYS A 51 13.14 18.78 6.90
CA LYS A 51 13.49 18.16 8.22
C LYS A 51 14.97 18.35 8.61
N THR A 52 15.89 17.78 7.82
CA THR A 52 17.35 17.82 8.05
C THR A 52 17.90 19.24 7.98
N THR A 53 17.31 20.12 7.17
CA THR A 53 17.68 21.54 7.10
C THR A 53 17.32 22.25 8.42
N THR A 54 16.14 21.98 8.96
CA THR A 54 15.69 22.50 10.26
C THR A 54 16.60 21.99 11.39
N ALA A 55 17.00 20.71 11.35
CA ALA A 55 17.95 20.14 12.31
C ALA A 55 19.31 20.85 12.26
N ARG A 56 19.83 21.12 11.05
CA ARG A 56 21.09 21.84 10.85
C ARG A 56 21.02 23.30 11.29
N ILE A 57 19.92 24.01 11.02
CA ILE A 57 19.70 25.39 11.52
C ILE A 57 19.66 25.39 13.05
N PHE A 58 18.93 24.47 13.67
CA PHE A 58 18.82 24.36 15.12
C PHE A 58 20.19 24.09 15.78
N ALA A 59 20.93 23.09 15.29
CA ALA A 59 22.30 22.80 15.75
C ALA A 59 23.25 24.00 15.62
N LYS A 60 23.11 24.78 14.54
CA LYS A 60 23.89 25.99 14.28
C LYS A 60 23.57 27.13 15.25
N ILE A 61 22.32 27.27 15.70
CA ILE A 61 21.91 28.28 16.69
C ILE A 61 22.43 27.90 18.08
N LEU A 62 22.29 26.63 18.49
CA LEU A 62 22.76 26.11 19.78
C LEU A 62 24.26 26.37 20.00
N ASN A 63 25.06 26.28 18.93
CA ASN A 63 26.50 26.56 18.92
C ASN A 63 26.88 27.95 18.34
N CYS A 64 25.92 28.86 18.18
CA CYS A 64 26.20 30.23 17.77
C CYS A 64 26.74 31.05 18.95
N LEU A 65 27.84 31.79 18.74
CA LEU A 65 28.41 32.67 19.79
C LEU A 65 27.56 33.91 20.07
N ASN A 66 26.81 34.39 19.07
CA ASN A 66 25.98 35.59 19.15
C ASN A 66 24.61 35.32 18.50
N PRO A 67 23.74 34.47 19.07
CA PRO A 67 22.39 34.24 18.53
C PRO A 67 21.53 35.50 18.72
N THR A 68 20.70 35.83 17.73
CA THR A 68 19.85 37.04 17.76
C THR A 68 18.39 36.65 17.57
N ASN A 69 17.55 36.90 18.58
CA ASN A 69 16.12 36.51 18.58
C ASN A 69 15.87 35.02 18.21
N GLY A 70 16.79 34.13 18.59
CA GLY A 70 16.72 32.70 18.24
C GLY A 70 17.13 32.34 16.81
N GLU A 71 17.74 33.27 16.05
CA GLU A 71 18.36 33.00 14.74
C GLU A 71 19.91 32.93 14.83
N PRO A 72 20.58 32.22 13.90
CA PRO A 72 22.04 32.16 13.86
C PRO A 72 22.62 33.41 13.18
N CYS A 73 23.69 33.98 13.73
CA CYS A 73 24.30 35.20 13.18
C CYS A 73 24.93 35.03 11.79
N ASN A 74 25.20 33.79 11.36
CA ASN A 74 25.84 33.42 10.10
C ASN A 74 27.18 34.13 9.81
N LYS A 75 27.88 34.59 10.86
CA LYS A 75 29.14 35.36 10.77
C LYS A 75 30.26 34.90 11.72
N CYS A 76 29.92 34.32 12.87
CA CYS A 76 30.92 33.88 13.87
C CYS A 76 31.68 32.62 13.43
N GLU A 77 32.83 32.34 14.06
CA GLU A 77 33.68 31.18 13.75
C GLU A 77 32.88 29.85 13.73
N MET A 78 32.03 29.62 14.74
CA MET A 78 31.21 28.41 14.83
C MET A 78 30.21 28.29 13.68
N CYS A 79 29.56 29.40 13.27
CA CYS A 79 28.66 29.42 12.11
C CYS A 79 29.40 29.12 10.79
N ASN A 80 30.62 29.64 10.63
CA ASN A 80 31.42 29.46 9.43
C ASN A 80 32.00 28.04 9.36
N SER A 81 32.54 27.54 10.47
CA SER A 81 33.00 26.15 10.64
C SER A 81 31.88 25.15 10.34
N PHE A 82 30.67 25.38 10.87
CA PHE A 82 29.52 24.53 10.56
C PHE A 82 29.10 24.58 9.08
N ASN A 83 29.10 25.77 8.46
CA ASN A 83 28.78 25.90 7.03
C ASN A 83 29.81 25.23 6.12
N ASN A 84 31.08 25.17 6.55
CA ASN A 84 32.16 24.47 5.85
C ASN A 84 32.24 22.96 6.18
N SER A 85 31.30 22.42 6.98
CA SER A 85 31.33 21.04 7.51
C SER A 85 32.61 20.70 8.30
N GLN A 86 33.15 21.67 9.04
CA GLN A 86 34.37 21.56 9.87
C GLN A 86 34.09 21.55 11.39
N SER A 87 32.81 21.54 11.80
CA SER A 87 32.41 21.52 13.20
C SER A 87 32.56 20.13 13.81
N LEU A 88 33.40 19.98 14.84
CA LEU A 88 33.53 18.74 15.61
C LEU A 88 32.37 18.51 16.59
N ASP A 89 31.62 19.57 16.90
CA ASP A 89 30.55 19.56 17.91
C ASP A 89 29.14 19.37 17.31
N VAL A 90 29.05 19.21 15.98
CA VAL A 90 27.81 18.81 15.30
C VAL A 90 28.11 17.63 14.37
N ILE A 91 27.60 16.46 14.71
CA ILE A 91 27.85 15.20 13.99
C ILE A 91 26.57 14.84 13.24
N GLU A 92 26.63 14.87 11.90
CA GLU A 92 25.54 14.52 10.99
C GLU A 92 25.77 13.12 10.43
N ILE A 93 24.86 12.19 10.72
CA ILE A 93 24.90 10.78 10.35
C ILE A 93 23.63 10.46 9.56
N ASP A 94 23.79 9.75 8.44
CA ASP A 94 22.68 9.18 7.68
C ASP A 94 22.49 7.72 8.07
N GLY A 95 21.31 7.38 8.62
CA GLY A 95 20.96 6.02 9.02
C GLY A 95 20.75 5.06 7.84
N ALA A 96 20.61 5.54 6.61
CA ALA A 96 20.53 4.67 5.43
C ALA A 96 21.91 4.10 5.03
N SER A 97 22.98 4.87 5.22
CA SER A 97 24.37 4.41 5.02
C SER A 97 25.01 3.82 6.28
N ASN A 98 24.79 4.43 7.45
CA ASN A 98 25.41 4.04 8.73
C ASN A 98 24.52 3.06 9.51
N ARG A 99 24.22 1.91 8.88
CA ARG A 99 23.32 0.88 9.43
C ARG A 99 24.00 -0.05 10.45
N ARG A 100 25.32 0.05 10.68
CA ARG A 100 26.03 -0.97 11.46
C ARG A 100 25.99 -0.63 12.94
N ILE A 101 25.74 -1.64 13.76
CA ILE A 101 25.77 -1.55 15.23
C ILE A 101 27.10 -1.00 15.78
N GLU A 102 28.20 -1.16 15.03
CA GLU A 102 29.55 -0.66 15.37
C GLU A 102 29.66 0.87 15.26
N GLU A 103 29.01 1.47 14.25
CA GLU A 103 28.96 2.92 14.04
C GLU A 103 28.15 3.58 15.18
N ILE A 104 27.06 2.94 15.60
CA ILE A 104 26.23 3.41 16.72
C ILE A 104 26.88 3.15 18.09
N ARG A 105 27.68 2.09 18.24
CA ARG A 105 28.49 1.85 19.45
C ARG A 105 29.60 2.89 19.61
N THR A 106 30.35 3.18 18.54
CA THR A 106 31.39 4.22 18.56
C THR A 106 30.79 5.62 18.75
N LEU A 107 29.61 5.91 18.18
CA LEU A 107 28.83 7.10 18.53
C LEU A 107 28.50 7.14 20.03
N ARG A 108 27.95 6.07 20.61
CA ARG A 108 27.57 6.00 22.03
C ARG A 108 28.76 6.23 22.97
N GLU A 109 29.96 5.83 22.56
CA GLU A 109 31.20 6.14 23.28
C GLU A 109 31.61 7.61 23.09
N SER A 110 31.51 8.15 21.87
CA SER A 110 31.77 9.56 21.57
C SER A 110 30.87 10.54 22.34
N VAL A 111 29.63 10.13 22.65
CA VAL A 111 28.61 10.92 23.37
C VAL A 111 29.04 11.23 24.81
N LYS A 112 29.91 10.42 25.42
CA LYS A 112 30.41 10.64 26.79
C LYS A 112 31.36 11.83 26.93
N TYR A 113 31.90 12.34 25.81
CA TYR A 113 32.85 13.44 25.81
C TYR A 113 32.16 14.78 25.55
N ALA A 114 32.45 15.78 26.39
CA ALA A 114 31.93 17.13 26.30
C ALA A 114 32.21 17.83 24.94
N PRO A 115 31.54 18.96 24.63
CA PRO A 115 31.85 19.80 23.47
C PRO A 115 33.30 20.32 23.49
N THR A 116 33.85 20.56 22.30
CA THR A 116 35.24 20.97 22.05
C THR A 116 35.38 22.50 21.97
N LYS A 117 34.47 23.16 21.26
CA LYS A 117 34.39 24.63 21.08
C LYS A 117 32.98 25.18 21.30
N GLY A 118 31.94 24.39 21.01
CA GLY A 118 30.55 24.77 21.13
C GLY A 118 29.99 24.73 22.56
N ASN A 119 28.76 25.22 22.71
CA ASN A 119 28.00 25.11 23.96
C ASN A 119 27.39 23.71 24.12
N TYR A 120 27.03 23.06 23.00
CA TYR A 120 26.32 21.79 22.93
C TYR A 120 26.98 20.83 21.94
N LYS A 121 26.87 19.52 22.21
CA LYS A 121 27.27 18.46 21.28
C LYS A 121 26.02 17.90 20.63
N VAL A 122 25.86 18.16 19.33
CA VAL A 122 24.60 17.88 18.63
C VAL A 122 24.77 16.72 17.66
N TYR A 123 23.97 15.68 17.84
CA TYR A 123 23.94 14.50 16.98
C TYR A 123 22.69 14.54 16.10
N ILE A 124 22.86 14.83 14.82
CA ILE A 124 21.80 14.78 13.80
C ILE A 124 21.84 13.40 13.16
N ILE A 125 20.76 12.64 13.27
CA ILE A 125 20.64 11.30 12.68
C ILE A 125 19.47 11.33 11.70
N ASP A 126 19.77 11.41 10.41
CA ASP A 126 18.78 11.45 9.33
C ASP A 126 18.33 10.03 8.92
N GLU A 127 17.11 9.94 8.39
CA GLU A 127 16.37 8.70 8.13
C GLU A 127 16.55 7.62 9.21
N VAL A 128 16.41 7.99 10.49
CA VAL A 128 16.70 7.14 11.67
C VAL A 128 15.97 5.79 11.63
N HIS A 129 14.82 5.70 10.95
CA HIS A 129 14.06 4.46 10.78
C HIS A 129 14.80 3.36 9.98
N MET A 130 15.94 3.69 9.36
CA MET A 130 16.83 2.75 8.68
C MET A 130 17.83 2.05 9.63
N LEU A 131 17.93 2.50 10.90
CA LEU A 131 18.76 1.86 11.92
C LEU A 131 18.17 0.52 12.38
N THR A 132 19.04 -0.40 12.82
CA THR A 132 18.61 -1.69 13.37
C THR A 132 18.03 -1.58 14.78
N THR A 133 17.29 -2.59 15.22
CA THR A 133 16.72 -2.66 16.57
C THR A 133 17.79 -2.66 17.67
N GLU A 134 18.93 -3.32 17.44
CA GLU A 134 20.07 -3.31 18.38
C GLU A 134 20.72 -1.93 18.45
N SER A 135 20.72 -1.19 17.33
CA SER A 135 21.22 0.19 17.26
C SER A 135 20.33 1.14 18.08
N PHE A 136 19.00 1.02 17.96
CA PHE A 136 18.08 1.73 18.86
C PHE A 136 18.29 1.35 20.33
N ASN A 137 18.45 0.07 20.64
CA ASN A 137 18.69 -0.39 22.02
C ASN A 137 20.02 0.12 22.60
N ALA A 138 21.05 0.31 21.78
CA ALA A 138 22.30 0.94 22.22
C ALA A 138 22.12 2.43 22.57
N LEU A 139 21.19 3.13 21.92
CA LEU A 139 20.86 4.53 22.20
C LEU A 139 19.93 4.72 23.41
N LEU A 140 19.04 3.75 23.73
CA LEU A 140 18.03 3.88 24.79
C LEU A 140 18.61 4.39 26.13
N LYS A 141 19.64 3.73 26.68
CA LYS A 141 20.24 4.18 27.96
C LYS A 141 20.82 5.61 27.88
N THR A 142 21.27 6.04 26.71
CA THR A 142 21.81 7.39 26.47
C THR A 142 20.72 8.44 26.24
N LEU A 143 19.47 8.04 25.99
CA LEU A 143 18.28 8.89 26.02
C LEU A 143 17.56 8.86 27.38
N GLU A 144 17.80 7.83 28.20
CA GLU A 144 17.35 7.76 29.61
C GLU A 144 18.26 8.54 30.55
N GLU A 145 19.57 8.43 30.35
CA GLU A 145 20.62 9.13 31.09
C GLU A 145 21.45 10.01 30.11
N PRO A 146 20.87 11.10 29.57
CA PRO A 146 21.55 11.97 28.62
C PRO A 146 22.70 12.75 29.30
N PRO A 147 23.92 12.76 28.73
CA PRO A 147 25.02 13.57 29.27
C PRO A 147 24.75 15.07 29.11
N ASP A 148 25.25 15.86 30.07
CA ASP A 148 25.15 17.32 30.04
C ASP A 148 25.54 17.91 28.69
N ARG A 149 24.70 18.82 28.18
CA ARG A 149 24.90 19.55 26.92
C ARG A 149 24.95 18.66 25.66
N THR A 150 24.56 17.38 25.74
CA THR A 150 24.31 16.55 24.54
C THR A 150 22.87 16.75 24.05
N ILE A 151 22.69 16.90 22.74
CA ILE A 151 21.36 16.99 22.10
C ILE A 151 21.30 16.02 20.91
N PHE A 152 20.25 15.20 20.87
CA PHE A 152 19.91 14.36 19.72
C PHE A 152 18.82 15.00 18.87
N ILE A 153 18.99 14.98 17.54
CA ILE A 153 17.97 15.38 16.57
C ILE A 153 17.81 14.25 15.55
N PHE A 154 16.79 13.43 15.76
CA PHE A 154 16.40 12.36 14.84
C PHE A 154 15.50 12.93 13.74
N ALA A 155 15.77 12.60 12.47
CA ALA A 155 14.86 12.89 11.36
C ALA A 155 14.39 11.58 10.69
N THR A 156 13.13 11.53 10.26
CA THR A 156 12.58 10.35 9.58
C THR A 156 11.48 10.68 8.58
N THR A 157 11.43 9.94 7.48
CA THR A 157 10.26 9.82 6.59
C THR A 157 9.15 8.93 7.14
N ASP A 158 9.49 7.94 7.97
CA ASP A 158 8.55 6.99 8.57
C ASP A 158 8.73 6.98 10.09
N VAL A 159 7.71 7.43 10.82
CA VAL A 159 7.71 7.47 12.29
C VAL A 159 7.21 6.16 12.91
N HIS A 160 6.49 5.32 12.16
CA HIS A 160 5.91 4.07 12.69
C HIS A 160 6.97 2.96 12.80
N LYS A 161 8.03 3.02 11.98
CA LYS A 161 9.22 2.18 12.09
C LYS A 161 10.17 2.56 13.24
N VAL A 162 10.00 3.73 13.87
CA VAL A 162 10.82 4.14 15.03
C VAL A 162 10.21 3.56 16.31
N PRO A 163 10.99 2.87 17.18
CA PRO A 163 10.45 2.27 18.40
C PRO A 163 9.72 3.29 19.29
N PRO A 164 8.51 3.00 19.81
CA PRO A 164 7.77 3.90 20.70
C PRO A 164 8.55 4.32 21.95
N THR A 165 9.50 3.50 22.40
CA THR A 165 10.44 3.78 23.51
C THR A 165 11.43 4.89 23.21
N ILE A 166 11.74 5.17 21.95
CA ILE A 166 12.53 6.32 21.50
C ILE A 166 11.61 7.54 21.41
N ILE A 167 10.44 7.38 20.77
CA ILE A 167 9.47 8.46 20.55
C ILE A 167 9.02 9.08 21.88
N SER A 168 8.76 8.28 22.91
CA SER A 168 8.32 8.77 24.23
C SER A 168 9.37 9.59 24.99
N ARG A 169 10.63 9.58 24.54
CA ARG A 169 11.75 10.34 25.13
C ARG A 169 12.16 11.55 24.28
N CYS A 170 11.57 11.73 23.09
CA CYS A 170 11.91 12.80 22.15
C CYS A 170 10.79 13.84 22.06
N GLN A 171 11.13 15.12 21.97
CA GLN A 171 10.15 16.14 21.58
C GLN A 171 9.82 15.99 20.08
N ARG A 172 8.60 15.54 19.79
CA ARG A 172 8.12 15.28 18.42
C ARG A 172 7.66 16.55 17.70
N PHE A 173 8.10 16.70 16.46
CA PHE A 173 7.65 17.72 15.52
C PHE A 173 7.25 17.08 14.19
N ASP A 174 5.98 17.24 13.82
CA ASP A 174 5.42 16.73 12.56
C ASP A 174 5.42 17.81 11.47
N PHE A 175 6.28 17.57 10.46
CA PHE A 175 6.43 18.37 9.25
C PHE A 175 5.31 18.03 8.27
N ARG A 176 4.72 19.07 7.67
CA ARG A 176 3.60 18.94 6.72
C ARG A 176 4.11 19.03 5.27
N ARG A 177 3.28 18.59 4.32
CA ARG A 177 3.48 18.89 2.91
C ARG A 177 3.33 20.40 2.70
N ILE A 178 4.19 20.98 1.86
CA ILE A 178 4.14 22.40 1.51
C ILE A 178 3.04 22.60 0.45
N GLU A 179 2.20 23.61 0.63
CA GLU A 179 1.10 23.90 -0.28
C GLU A 179 1.58 24.26 -1.70
N ILE A 180 0.82 23.85 -2.72
CA ILE A 180 1.17 24.02 -4.15
C ILE A 180 1.45 25.50 -4.49
N GLY A 181 0.62 26.43 -3.99
CA GLY A 181 0.83 27.88 -4.18
C GLY A 181 2.13 28.39 -3.55
N THR A 182 2.51 27.84 -2.40
CA THR A 182 3.73 28.21 -1.67
C THR A 182 4.98 27.62 -2.32
N LEU A 183 4.92 26.39 -2.85
CA LEU A 183 5.96 25.83 -3.72
C LEU A 183 6.13 26.68 -4.99
N LYS A 184 5.03 26.97 -5.70
CA LYS A 184 4.99 27.79 -6.92
C LYS A 184 5.61 29.18 -6.70
N HIS A 185 5.27 29.84 -5.60
CA HIS A 185 5.88 31.12 -5.21
C HIS A 185 7.39 31.02 -4.91
N THR A 186 7.83 29.89 -4.34
CA THR A 186 9.25 29.66 -3.99
C THR A 186 10.10 29.36 -5.23
N ILE A 187 9.66 28.44 -6.10
CA ILE A 187 10.35 28.15 -7.38
C ILE A 187 10.37 29.39 -8.27
N LYS A 188 9.31 30.22 -8.27
CA LYS A 188 9.32 31.50 -8.99
C LYS A 188 10.40 32.46 -8.49
N LYS A 189 10.55 32.65 -7.17
CA LYS A 189 11.65 33.48 -6.59
C LYS A 189 13.03 33.00 -7.01
N ILE A 190 13.22 31.67 -7.08
CA ILE A 190 14.48 31.07 -7.53
C ILE A 190 14.69 31.39 -9.02
N ALA A 191 13.71 31.15 -9.88
CA ALA A 191 13.79 31.45 -11.30
C ALA A 191 14.07 32.94 -11.58
N ASP A 192 13.36 33.85 -10.90
CA ASP A 192 13.56 35.30 -10.96
C ASP A 192 15.02 35.68 -10.58
N ALA A 193 15.59 35.03 -9.56
CA ALA A 193 16.95 35.31 -9.07
C ALA A 193 18.08 34.67 -9.91
N GLU A 194 17.83 33.53 -10.55
CA GLU A 194 18.74 32.91 -11.52
C GLU A 194 18.61 33.53 -12.94
N ASN A 195 17.66 34.44 -13.16
CA ASN A 195 17.33 35.10 -14.44
C ASN A 195 16.75 34.14 -15.51
N ILE A 196 15.91 33.20 -15.07
CA ILE A 196 15.27 32.17 -15.88
C ILE A 196 13.78 32.51 -16.01
N LYS A 197 13.25 32.57 -17.24
CA LYS A 197 11.81 32.77 -17.44
C LYS A 197 11.13 31.40 -17.39
N ILE A 198 10.03 31.34 -16.64
CA ILE A 198 9.18 30.15 -16.54
C ILE A 198 7.72 30.58 -16.50
N ASP A 199 6.87 29.90 -17.27
CA ASP A 199 5.45 30.21 -17.32
C ASP A 199 4.68 29.67 -16.09
N ASP A 200 3.46 30.19 -15.92
CA ASP A 200 2.64 29.90 -14.74
C ASP A 200 2.06 28.47 -14.72
N GLN A 201 1.87 27.85 -15.90
CA GLN A 201 1.47 26.44 -16.02
C GLN A 201 2.65 25.52 -15.70
N SER A 202 3.86 25.79 -16.23
CA SER A 202 5.10 25.09 -15.87
C SER A 202 5.36 25.07 -14.36
N LEU A 203 5.25 26.24 -13.70
CA LEU A 203 5.39 26.32 -12.24
C LEU A 203 4.35 25.46 -11.50
N THR A 204 3.12 25.40 -12.02
CA THR A 204 2.04 24.59 -11.45
C THR A 204 2.30 23.10 -11.64
N ILE A 205 2.82 22.70 -12.81
CA ILE A 205 3.22 21.33 -13.14
C ILE A 205 4.35 20.85 -12.22
N ILE A 206 5.40 21.66 -12.01
CA ILE A 206 6.50 21.34 -11.09
C ILE A 206 5.96 21.18 -9.66
N ALA A 207 5.13 22.11 -9.20
CA ALA A 207 4.56 22.08 -7.85
C ALA A 207 3.63 20.87 -7.62
N LYS A 208 2.83 20.45 -8.62
CA LYS A 208 2.11 19.16 -8.62
C LYS A 208 3.06 17.97 -8.50
N LYS A 209 4.01 17.84 -9.44
CA LYS A 209 4.91 16.66 -9.55
C LYS A 209 5.83 16.50 -8.33
N ALA A 210 6.08 17.58 -7.60
CA ALA A 210 6.85 17.58 -6.35
C ALA A 210 6.05 17.14 -5.10
N ASP A 211 4.73 16.98 -5.17
CA ASP A 211 3.89 16.38 -4.12
C ASP A 211 4.07 16.97 -2.70
N GLY A 212 4.32 18.30 -2.64
CA GLY A 212 4.55 19.05 -1.41
C GLY A 212 5.99 19.02 -0.86
N ALA A 213 6.95 18.45 -1.58
CA ALA A 213 8.36 18.36 -1.21
C ALA A 213 9.22 19.39 -1.95
N LEU A 214 9.69 20.45 -1.25
CA LEU A 214 10.47 21.53 -1.88
C LEU A 214 11.76 21.02 -2.55
N ARG A 215 12.51 20.12 -1.90
CA ARG A 215 13.74 19.53 -2.48
C ARG A 215 13.48 18.84 -3.83
N ASP A 216 12.33 18.20 -3.97
CA ASP A 216 11.97 17.50 -5.20
C ASP A 216 11.58 18.54 -6.28
N ALA A 217 10.84 19.60 -5.92
CA ALA A 217 10.55 20.73 -6.82
C ALA A 217 11.82 21.44 -7.32
N GLU A 218 12.79 21.72 -6.44
CA GLU A 218 14.09 22.30 -6.79
C GLU A 218 14.89 21.39 -7.73
N SER A 219 14.83 20.07 -7.50
CA SER A 219 15.52 19.08 -8.34
C SER A 219 14.90 18.95 -9.74
N LEU A 220 13.57 19.02 -9.84
CA LEU A 220 12.85 19.07 -11.12
C LEU A 220 13.14 20.38 -11.87
N PHE A 221 13.22 21.50 -11.15
CA PHE A 221 13.60 22.80 -11.73
C PHE A 221 15.01 22.74 -12.34
N ASP A 222 16.03 22.28 -11.60
CA ASP A 222 17.40 22.12 -12.13
C ASP A 222 17.45 21.23 -13.39
N GLN A 223 16.65 20.17 -13.44
CA GLN A 223 16.55 19.28 -14.60
C GLN A 223 15.93 19.97 -15.82
N LEU A 224 14.87 20.76 -15.63
CA LEU A 224 14.22 21.52 -16.71
C LEU A 224 15.11 22.65 -17.23
N VAL A 225 15.80 23.37 -16.35
CA VAL A 225 16.82 24.38 -16.72
C VAL A 225 17.95 23.74 -17.52
N SER A 226 18.35 22.51 -17.18
CA SER A 226 19.37 21.75 -17.92
C SER A 226 18.90 21.25 -19.30
N PHE A 227 17.60 21.30 -19.60
CA PHE A 227 16.99 20.80 -20.84
C PHE A 227 16.52 21.93 -21.76
N CYS A 228 15.73 22.87 -21.22
CA CYS A 228 15.20 24.04 -21.93
C CYS A 228 16.16 25.24 -21.96
N GLY A 229 17.10 25.32 -21.01
CA GLY A 229 17.90 26.52 -20.78
C GLY A 229 17.12 27.60 -20.01
N ASN A 230 17.10 28.83 -20.53
CA ASN A 230 16.66 30.03 -19.80
C ASN A 230 15.18 30.42 -20.02
N ASP A 231 14.48 29.79 -20.96
CA ASP A 231 13.07 30.03 -21.27
C ASP A 231 12.32 28.70 -21.19
N ILE A 232 11.56 28.49 -20.12
CA ILE A 232 10.84 27.24 -19.82
C ILE A 232 9.36 27.38 -20.16
N ASN A 233 8.82 26.44 -20.93
CA ASN A 233 7.46 26.45 -21.47
C ASN A 233 6.72 25.12 -21.17
N ALA A 234 5.45 25.20 -20.78
CA ALA A 234 4.64 24.09 -20.27
C ALA A 234 4.63 22.83 -21.16
N LYS A 235 4.70 22.99 -22.48
CA LYS A 235 4.79 21.85 -23.42
C LYS A 235 6.10 21.07 -23.26
N GLU A 236 7.22 21.77 -23.16
CA GLU A 236 8.54 21.18 -22.99
C GLU A 236 8.68 20.55 -21.60
N VAL A 237 8.10 21.18 -20.57
CA VAL A 237 7.99 20.62 -19.22
C VAL A 237 7.16 19.33 -19.23
N ALA A 238 6.03 19.29 -19.93
CA ALA A 238 5.21 18.09 -20.03
C ALA A 238 5.94 16.95 -20.76
N THR A 239 6.63 17.24 -21.87
CA THR A 239 7.47 16.26 -22.58
C THR A 239 8.61 15.74 -21.70
N MET A 240 9.36 16.63 -21.04
CA MET A 240 10.53 16.26 -20.22
C MET A 240 10.13 15.43 -18.99
N LEU A 241 9.03 15.79 -18.32
CA LEU A 241 8.53 15.08 -17.14
C LEU A 241 7.69 13.83 -17.47
N ASN A 242 7.55 13.48 -18.76
CA ASN A 242 6.68 12.42 -19.28
C ASN A 242 5.25 12.50 -18.71
N ILE A 243 4.69 13.71 -18.73
CA ILE A 243 3.33 13.99 -18.26
C ILE A 243 2.38 13.77 -19.44
N ILE A 244 1.34 12.98 -19.14
CA ILE A 244 0.25 12.66 -20.04
C ILE A 244 -0.71 13.84 -20.06
N ASP A 245 -1.12 14.27 -21.26
CA ASP A 245 -2.06 15.37 -21.44
C ASP A 245 -3.43 15.02 -20.81
N GLU A 246 -4.04 15.97 -20.09
CA GLU A 246 -5.36 15.77 -19.48
C GLU A 246 -6.45 15.57 -20.57
N ASP A 247 -6.21 16.04 -21.80
CA ASP A 247 -7.10 15.82 -22.94
C ASP A 247 -7.26 14.34 -23.35
N ILE A 248 -6.31 13.48 -23.02
CA ILE A 248 -6.41 12.02 -23.26
C ILE A 248 -7.38 11.36 -22.28
N TYR A 249 -7.46 11.87 -21.04
CA TYR A 249 -8.48 11.41 -20.09
C TYR A 249 -9.88 11.90 -20.47
N PHE A 250 -9.99 13.08 -21.10
CA PHE A 250 -11.23 13.54 -21.72
C PHE A 250 -11.63 12.68 -22.93
N GLU A 251 -10.72 12.35 -23.86
CA GLU A 251 -11.03 11.43 -24.98
C GLU A 251 -11.53 10.07 -24.48
N LEU A 252 -10.89 9.51 -23.44
CA LEU A 252 -11.34 8.26 -22.82
C LEU A 252 -12.74 8.40 -22.18
N THR A 253 -13.06 9.56 -21.60
CA THR A 253 -14.39 9.84 -21.03
C THR A 253 -15.47 9.84 -22.11
N ASP A 254 -15.19 10.47 -23.26
CA ASP A 254 -16.06 10.46 -24.43
C ASP A 254 -16.19 9.06 -25.06
N ALA A 255 -15.10 8.29 -25.12
CA ALA A 255 -15.09 6.91 -25.59
C ALA A 255 -15.96 5.97 -24.75
N ILE A 256 -16.01 6.17 -23.42
CA ILE A 256 -16.90 5.42 -22.52
C ILE A 256 -18.37 5.77 -22.80
N ASN A 257 -18.70 7.07 -22.90
CA ASN A 257 -20.09 7.50 -23.11
C ASN A 257 -20.61 7.12 -24.51
N SER A 258 -19.75 7.11 -25.53
CA SER A 258 -20.06 6.66 -26.90
C SER A 258 -19.91 5.15 -27.14
N LYS A 259 -19.37 4.40 -26.17
CA LYS A 259 -19.00 2.97 -26.26
C LYS A 259 -18.02 2.65 -27.41
N ASN A 260 -17.11 3.57 -27.71
CA ASN A 260 -16.09 3.39 -28.76
C ASN A 260 -14.89 2.58 -28.26
N PHE A 261 -14.97 1.25 -28.38
CA PHE A 261 -13.86 0.34 -28.06
C PHE A 261 -12.58 0.60 -28.89
N GLY A 262 -12.66 1.25 -30.05
CA GLY A 262 -11.49 1.58 -30.87
C GLY A 262 -10.52 2.55 -30.19
N SER A 263 -11.05 3.56 -29.46
CA SER A 263 -10.21 4.53 -28.75
C SER A 263 -9.33 3.89 -27.67
N ALA A 264 -9.71 2.75 -27.08
CA ALA A 264 -8.86 2.05 -26.12
C ALA A 264 -7.50 1.63 -26.72
N PHE A 265 -7.50 1.15 -27.96
CA PHE A 265 -6.27 0.73 -28.65
C PHE A 265 -5.47 1.92 -29.18
N ASN A 266 -6.14 2.98 -29.62
CA ASN A 266 -5.49 4.23 -30.03
C ASN A 266 -4.75 4.85 -28.83
N ILE A 267 -5.46 5.12 -27.73
CA ILE A 267 -4.92 5.71 -26.50
C ILE A 267 -3.76 4.86 -25.95
N THR A 268 -3.91 3.53 -25.89
CA THR A 268 -2.82 2.65 -25.41
C THR A 268 -1.61 2.63 -26.35
N SER A 269 -1.81 2.86 -27.65
CA SER A 269 -0.71 3.00 -28.61
C SER A 269 -0.01 4.35 -28.45
N THR A 270 -0.74 5.47 -28.32
CA THR A 270 -0.17 6.79 -28.03
C THR A 270 0.64 6.81 -26.73
N ILE A 271 0.15 6.16 -25.66
CA ILE A 271 0.89 6.02 -24.40
C ILE A 271 2.21 5.27 -24.60
N TYR A 272 2.18 4.20 -25.39
CA TYR A 272 3.36 3.37 -25.68
C TYR A 272 4.38 4.07 -26.59
N GLU A 273 3.92 4.75 -27.63
CA GLU A 273 4.74 5.49 -28.60
C GLU A 273 5.43 6.72 -27.97
N ASN A 274 4.74 7.42 -27.06
CA ASN A 274 5.31 8.51 -26.27
C ASN A 274 6.21 8.02 -25.11
N GLY A 275 6.35 6.71 -24.90
CA GLY A 275 7.16 6.12 -23.83
C GLY A 275 6.63 6.37 -22.41
N TRP A 276 5.35 6.72 -22.27
CA TRP A 276 4.74 7.05 -20.99
C TRP A 276 4.49 5.81 -20.13
N ASN A 277 4.57 5.97 -18.81
CA ASN A 277 4.39 4.88 -17.86
C ASN A 277 2.90 4.55 -17.65
N PHE A 278 2.51 3.32 -17.96
CA PHE A 278 1.16 2.78 -17.75
C PHE A 278 0.64 2.91 -16.30
N ILE A 279 1.53 2.90 -15.29
CA ILE A 279 1.12 3.12 -13.89
C ILE A 279 0.76 4.59 -13.66
N ASP A 280 1.53 5.53 -14.21
CA ASP A 280 1.26 6.96 -14.09
C ASP A 280 0.00 7.37 -14.88
N PHE A 281 -0.28 6.70 -16.00
CA PHE A 281 -1.55 6.82 -16.70
C PHE A 281 -2.75 6.42 -15.84
N LEU A 282 -2.69 5.27 -15.15
CA LEU A 282 -3.77 4.89 -14.23
C LEU A 282 -3.89 5.84 -13.04
N ASN A 283 -2.78 6.37 -12.53
CA ASN A 283 -2.80 7.36 -11.45
C ASN A 283 -3.57 8.63 -11.89
N GLY A 284 -3.23 9.18 -13.07
CA GLY A 284 -3.91 10.34 -13.64
C GLY A 284 -5.37 10.06 -14.01
N LEU A 285 -5.69 8.86 -14.51
CA LEU A 285 -7.07 8.46 -14.80
C LEU A 285 -7.93 8.31 -13.54
N ILE A 286 -7.37 7.81 -12.44
CA ILE A 286 -8.03 7.78 -11.12
C ILE A 286 -8.23 9.20 -10.59
N GLU A 287 -7.23 10.09 -10.73
CA GLU A 287 -7.37 11.51 -10.35
C GLU A 287 -8.46 12.21 -11.19
N HIS A 288 -8.49 11.97 -12.50
CA HIS A 288 -9.51 12.49 -13.41
C HIS A 288 -10.92 12.10 -12.97
N PHE A 289 -11.19 10.82 -12.72
CA PHE A 289 -12.50 10.38 -12.23
C PHE A 289 -12.81 10.86 -10.80
N ARG A 290 -11.80 11.05 -9.93
CA ARG A 290 -11.98 11.70 -8.61
C ARG A 290 -12.40 13.17 -8.77
N ASN A 291 -11.78 13.90 -9.69
CA ASN A 291 -12.10 15.29 -10.00
C ASN A 291 -13.52 15.40 -10.60
N LEU A 292 -13.88 14.48 -11.49
CA LEU A 292 -15.22 14.33 -12.06
C LEU A 292 -16.27 14.02 -10.97
N MET A 293 -15.98 13.09 -10.05
CA MET A 293 -16.83 12.82 -8.87
C MET A 293 -17.03 14.07 -8.00
N THR A 294 -15.95 14.82 -7.75
CA THR A 294 -15.98 16.05 -6.95
C THR A 294 -16.92 17.09 -7.57
N VAL A 295 -16.91 17.21 -8.90
CA VAL A 295 -17.80 18.10 -9.66
C VAL A 295 -19.26 17.65 -9.60
N ILE A 296 -19.56 16.36 -9.78
CA ILE A 296 -20.96 15.86 -9.71
C ILE A 296 -21.55 16.06 -8.31
N VAL A 297 -20.83 15.67 -7.25
CA VAL A 297 -21.33 15.74 -5.87
C VAL A 297 -21.45 17.18 -5.37
N ARG A 298 -20.54 18.09 -5.76
CA ARG A 298 -20.53 19.48 -5.25
C ARG A 298 -21.17 20.51 -6.18
N LYS A 299 -21.26 20.23 -7.48
CA LYS A 299 -21.65 21.17 -8.55
C LYS A 299 -20.80 22.46 -8.57
N ASP A 300 -19.52 22.34 -8.20
CA ASP A 300 -18.55 23.42 -8.09
C ASP A 300 -17.13 22.93 -8.43
N SER A 301 -16.37 23.68 -9.24
CA SER A 301 -15.02 23.30 -9.71
C SER A 301 -13.87 23.73 -8.79
N LYS A 302 -14.12 24.59 -7.79
CA LYS A 302 -13.08 25.25 -6.96
C LYS A 302 -12.14 24.31 -6.18
N LEU A 303 -12.45 23.02 -6.08
CA LEU A 303 -11.61 21.99 -5.44
C LEU A 303 -10.78 21.16 -6.43
N ILE A 304 -10.89 21.42 -7.74
CA ILE A 304 -10.06 20.78 -8.76
C ILE A 304 -8.74 21.54 -8.87
N GLU A 305 -7.63 20.87 -8.54
CA GLU A 305 -6.28 21.39 -8.73
C GLU A 305 -5.84 21.30 -10.21
N SER A 306 -6.60 21.90 -11.15
CA SER A 306 -6.25 21.97 -12.58
C SER A 306 -6.60 23.33 -13.20
N SER A 307 -6.20 23.52 -14.46
CA SER A 307 -6.33 24.76 -15.22
C SER A 307 -7.78 25.24 -15.32
N GLU A 308 -7.98 26.55 -15.45
CA GLU A 308 -9.32 27.13 -15.57
C GLU A 308 -10.10 26.58 -16.78
N ASP A 309 -9.41 26.19 -17.85
CA ASP A 309 -10.04 25.62 -19.04
C ASP A 309 -10.45 24.17 -18.86
N HIS A 310 -9.66 23.37 -18.12
CA HIS A 310 -10.04 21.99 -17.81
C HIS A 310 -11.16 21.95 -16.77
N GLN A 311 -11.16 22.87 -15.80
CA GLN A 311 -12.30 23.09 -14.89
C GLN A 311 -13.62 23.33 -15.64
N LYS A 312 -13.59 24.09 -16.75
CA LYS A 312 -14.76 24.28 -17.62
C LYS A 312 -15.15 22.98 -18.33
N LYS A 313 -14.18 22.21 -18.87
CA LYS A 313 -14.44 20.90 -19.50
C LYS A 313 -15.15 19.92 -18.54
N PHE A 314 -14.74 19.85 -17.27
CA PHE A 314 -15.36 18.95 -16.28
C PHE A 314 -16.87 19.22 -16.05
N LEU A 315 -17.32 20.49 -16.15
CA LEU A 315 -18.74 20.83 -15.96
C LEU A 315 -19.65 20.25 -17.05
N ASN A 316 -19.13 19.99 -18.25
CA ASN A 316 -19.90 19.41 -19.35
C ASN A 316 -20.34 17.95 -19.11
N TYR A 317 -19.70 17.25 -18.18
CA TYR A 317 -19.97 15.83 -17.88
C TYR A 317 -20.95 15.61 -16.71
N LEU A 318 -21.48 16.69 -16.11
CA LEU A 318 -22.38 16.64 -14.95
C LEU A 318 -23.58 15.69 -15.13
N ASP A 319 -24.19 15.68 -16.32
CA ASP A 319 -25.37 14.88 -16.62
C ASP A 319 -25.03 13.52 -17.29
N CYS A 320 -23.75 13.23 -17.54
CA CYS A 320 -23.33 12.02 -18.27
C CYS A 320 -23.18 10.76 -17.40
N PHE A 321 -22.88 10.92 -16.10
CA PHE A 321 -22.59 9.82 -15.18
C PHE A 321 -23.39 9.95 -13.88
N SER A 322 -23.81 8.83 -13.29
CA SER A 322 -24.31 8.85 -11.91
C SER A 322 -23.16 8.72 -10.90
N GLU A 323 -23.40 9.12 -9.65
CA GLU A 323 -22.43 8.92 -8.55
C GLU A 323 -22.03 7.44 -8.41
N GLY A 324 -22.99 6.51 -8.58
CA GLY A 324 -22.75 5.08 -8.58
C GLY A 324 -21.89 4.59 -9.74
N ASP A 325 -22.02 5.19 -10.93
CA ASP A 325 -21.15 4.88 -12.06
C ASP A 325 -19.69 5.24 -11.78
N ILE A 326 -19.44 6.44 -11.26
CA ILE A 326 -18.07 6.90 -10.95
C ILE A 326 -17.48 6.10 -9.79
N LEU A 327 -18.26 5.81 -8.73
CA LEU A 327 -17.79 4.95 -7.63
C LEU A 327 -17.37 3.55 -8.13
N ARG A 328 -18.14 2.96 -9.05
CA ARG A 328 -17.81 1.66 -9.66
C ARG A 328 -16.60 1.74 -10.60
N ILE A 329 -16.47 2.82 -11.39
CA ILE A 329 -15.29 3.06 -12.24
C ILE A 329 -14.04 3.22 -11.38
N LEU A 330 -14.08 4.02 -10.32
CA LEU A 330 -12.98 4.20 -9.38
C LEU A 330 -12.63 2.89 -8.67
N GLY A 331 -13.62 2.13 -8.20
CA GLY A 331 -13.38 0.80 -7.60
C GLY A 331 -12.70 -0.18 -8.56
N TYR A 332 -13.12 -0.18 -9.83
CA TYR A 332 -12.49 -0.99 -10.87
C TYR A 332 -11.06 -0.54 -11.18
N LEU A 333 -10.83 0.76 -11.39
CA LEU A 333 -9.50 1.32 -11.67
C LEU A 333 -8.48 1.05 -10.56
N ASN A 334 -8.90 1.19 -9.29
CA ASN A 334 -8.04 0.84 -8.15
C ASN A 334 -7.64 -0.64 -8.19
N LYS A 335 -8.57 -1.56 -8.48
CA LYS A 335 -8.24 -2.99 -8.66
C LYS A 335 -7.23 -3.21 -9.78
N VAL A 336 -7.42 -2.58 -10.95
CA VAL A 336 -6.49 -2.70 -12.09
C VAL A 336 -5.11 -2.12 -11.76
N GLN A 337 -5.02 -1.04 -10.97
CA GLN A 337 -3.75 -0.45 -10.53
C GLN A 337 -2.85 -1.44 -9.77
N TYR A 338 -3.43 -2.30 -8.92
CA TYR A 338 -2.69 -3.39 -8.27
C TYR A 338 -2.33 -4.51 -9.26
N GLU A 339 -3.27 -4.93 -10.12
CA GLU A 339 -3.06 -6.04 -11.07
C GLU A 339 -2.03 -5.74 -12.18
N ILE A 340 -1.75 -4.47 -12.49
CA ILE A 340 -0.66 -4.11 -13.42
C ILE A 340 0.72 -4.38 -12.80
N ARG A 341 0.91 -4.16 -11.50
CA ARG A 341 2.22 -4.30 -10.83
C ARG A 341 2.74 -5.74 -10.81
N SER A 342 1.86 -6.72 -11.01
CA SER A 342 2.18 -8.14 -11.12
C SER A 342 2.01 -8.71 -12.54
N SER A 343 1.72 -7.87 -13.53
CA SER A 343 1.47 -8.33 -14.91
C SER A 343 2.75 -8.49 -15.73
N GLN A 344 2.89 -9.65 -16.37
CA GLN A 344 3.95 -9.93 -17.36
C GLN A 344 3.81 -9.10 -18.66
N ASN A 345 2.62 -8.55 -18.94
CA ASN A 345 2.39 -7.67 -20.09
C ASN A 345 1.43 -6.52 -19.72
N PRO A 346 1.98 -5.41 -19.18
CA PRO A 346 1.21 -4.24 -18.79
C PRO A 346 0.40 -3.60 -19.94
N LYS A 347 0.89 -3.65 -21.19
CA LYS A 347 0.20 -3.07 -22.35
C LYS A 347 -1.12 -3.79 -22.61
N LEU A 348 -1.07 -5.12 -22.80
CA LEU A 348 -2.27 -5.95 -22.99
C LEU A 348 -3.22 -5.83 -21.80
N LYS A 349 -2.69 -5.72 -20.57
CA LYS A 349 -3.50 -5.54 -19.38
C LYS A 349 -4.28 -4.21 -19.39
N ILE A 350 -3.71 -3.12 -19.89
CA ILE A 350 -4.44 -1.85 -20.09
C ILE A 350 -5.45 -1.95 -21.23
N GLU A 351 -5.10 -2.51 -22.39
CA GLU A 351 -6.02 -2.63 -23.53
C GLU A 351 -7.32 -3.36 -23.12
N VAL A 352 -7.19 -4.50 -22.43
CA VAL A 352 -8.34 -5.24 -21.89
C VAL A 352 -9.09 -4.45 -20.83
N SER A 353 -8.39 -3.74 -19.94
CA SER A 353 -9.02 -2.99 -18.85
C SER A 353 -9.78 -1.75 -19.33
N LEU A 354 -9.26 -1.04 -20.35
CA LEU A 354 -9.97 0.07 -20.99
C LEU A 354 -11.19 -0.43 -21.78
N CYS A 355 -11.08 -1.55 -22.50
CA CYS A 355 -12.22 -2.19 -23.14
C CYS A 355 -13.30 -2.60 -22.12
N HIS A 356 -12.92 -3.18 -20.97
CA HIS A 356 -13.85 -3.49 -19.89
C HIS A 356 -14.55 -2.24 -19.33
N LEU A 357 -13.80 -1.15 -19.15
CA LEU A 357 -14.30 0.12 -18.60
C LEU A 357 -15.29 0.81 -19.56
N ILE A 358 -15.00 0.83 -20.86
CA ILE A 358 -15.92 1.27 -21.93
C ILE A 358 -17.16 0.35 -22.02
N GLY A 359 -17.02 -0.93 -21.69
CA GLY A 359 -18.10 -1.91 -21.63
C GLY A 359 -19.06 -1.78 -20.44
N LEU A 360 -18.76 -0.95 -19.43
CA LEU A 360 -19.61 -0.82 -18.22
C LEU A 360 -20.99 -0.24 -18.56
N GLN A 361 -22.04 -1.03 -18.37
CA GLN A 361 -23.44 -0.58 -18.49
C GLN A 361 -23.78 0.43 -17.39
N LYS A 362 -24.50 1.52 -17.70
CA LYS A 362 -24.82 2.56 -16.70
C LYS A 362 -25.67 1.99 -15.56
N THR A 363 -25.48 2.48 -14.34
CA THR A 363 -26.09 1.90 -13.14
C THR A 363 -27.62 2.00 -13.16
N SER A 364 -28.17 3.07 -13.75
CA SER A 364 -29.61 3.19 -14.06
C SER A 364 -30.13 2.05 -14.95
N GLN A 365 -29.40 1.66 -15.99
CA GLN A 365 -29.77 0.57 -16.89
C GLN A 365 -29.79 -0.78 -16.16
N ILE A 366 -28.92 -0.98 -15.17
CA ILE A 366 -28.90 -2.19 -14.34
C ILE A 366 -30.14 -2.20 -13.41
N SER A 367 -30.50 -1.07 -12.81
CA SER A 367 -31.74 -0.94 -12.03
C SER A 367 -33.00 -1.16 -12.88
N GLU A 368 -33.07 -0.58 -14.08
CA GLU A 368 -34.16 -0.77 -15.04
C GLU A 368 -34.29 -2.24 -15.48
N LEU A 369 -33.17 -2.93 -15.72
CA LEU A 369 -33.16 -4.37 -16.05
C LEU A 369 -33.61 -5.24 -14.87
N ILE A 370 -33.21 -4.93 -13.64
CA ILE A 370 -33.66 -5.64 -12.42
C ILE A 370 -35.15 -5.41 -12.18
N GLU A 371 -35.67 -4.19 -12.37
CA GLU A 371 -37.10 -3.92 -12.34
C GLU A 371 -37.86 -4.65 -13.46
N GLY A 372 -37.29 -4.73 -14.67
CA GLY A 372 -37.86 -5.47 -15.78
C GLY A 372 -37.96 -6.97 -15.51
N LEU A 373 -36.91 -7.56 -14.91
CA LEU A 373 -36.90 -8.96 -14.49
C LEU A 373 -37.89 -9.23 -13.35
N ASN A 374 -38.00 -8.33 -12.38
CA ASN A 374 -38.98 -8.46 -11.29
C ASN A 374 -40.44 -8.25 -11.73
N LYS A 375 -40.67 -7.62 -12.88
CA LYS A 375 -42.00 -7.48 -13.53
C LYS A 375 -42.33 -8.64 -14.48
N ALA A 376 -41.38 -9.53 -14.75
CA ALA A 376 -41.59 -10.73 -15.56
C ALA A 376 -42.00 -11.92 -14.66
N GLU A 377 -43.26 -11.93 -14.22
CA GLU A 377 -43.82 -13.05 -13.45
C GLU A 377 -43.66 -14.39 -14.19
N LEU A 378 -43.32 -15.45 -13.46
CA LEU A 378 -43.05 -16.76 -14.06
C LEU A 378 -44.34 -17.37 -14.62
N PRO A 379 -44.36 -17.83 -15.90
CA PRO A 379 -45.48 -18.62 -16.41
C PRO A 379 -45.65 -19.90 -15.58
N GLU A 380 -46.85 -20.13 -15.05
CA GLU A 380 -47.15 -21.31 -14.24
C GLU A 380 -46.86 -22.61 -15.00
N LYS A 381 -46.08 -23.51 -14.39
CA LYS A 381 -45.81 -24.84 -14.96
C LYS A 381 -47.06 -25.72 -14.89
N LYS A 382 -47.89 -25.68 -15.94
CA LYS A 382 -48.86 -26.74 -16.21
C LYS A 382 -48.13 -28.09 -16.29
N LYS A 383 -48.52 -29.02 -15.43
CA LYS A 383 -48.05 -30.42 -15.46
C LYS A 383 -48.88 -31.19 -16.48
N GLU A 384 -48.31 -31.45 -17.66
CA GLU A 384 -48.81 -32.47 -18.57
C GLU A 384 -47.70 -33.48 -18.92
N GLN A 385 -48.12 -34.66 -19.36
CA GLN A 385 -47.32 -35.88 -19.32
C GLN A 385 -46.64 -36.16 -20.66
N SER A 386 -45.37 -36.58 -20.64
CA SER A 386 -44.69 -37.15 -21.80
C SER A 386 -43.88 -38.38 -21.38
N ASN A 387 -44.53 -39.54 -21.39
CA ASN A 387 -43.89 -40.83 -21.16
C ASN A 387 -43.40 -41.40 -22.51
N ASN A 388 -42.13 -41.78 -22.59
CA ASN A 388 -41.50 -42.64 -23.59
C ASN A 388 -41.93 -42.58 -25.07
N LEU A 389 -40.98 -42.22 -25.95
CA LEU A 389 -40.69 -43.01 -27.16
C LEU A 389 -39.22 -42.85 -27.56
N ILE A 390 -38.54 -43.96 -27.83
CA ILE A 390 -37.15 -44.06 -28.28
C ILE A 390 -37.17 -44.61 -29.70
N GLN A 391 -36.35 -44.10 -30.63
CA GLN A 391 -35.46 -44.90 -31.50
C GLN A 391 -34.77 -44.10 -32.62
N HIS A 392 -33.48 -44.42 -32.81
CA HIS A 392 -32.67 -44.42 -34.05
C HIS A 392 -32.56 -43.14 -34.91
N SER A 393 -31.42 -42.85 -35.54
CA SER A 393 -30.46 -43.78 -36.14
C SER A 393 -29.00 -43.30 -36.12
N SER A 394 -28.07 -44.20 -36.41
CA SER A 394 -26.62 -43.95 -36.46
C SER A 394 -25.98 -44.56 -37.72
N HIS A 395 -25.02 -43.86 -38.31
CA HIS A 395 -24.27 -44.28 -39.52
C HIS A 395 -22.77 -43.96 -39.43
N ASN A 396 -22.13 -44.58 -38.43
CA ASN A 396 -21.13 -45.67 -38.60
C ASN A 396 -20.06 -45.60 -39.72
N LEU A 397 -18.87 -46.20 -39.43
CA LEU A 397 -17.71 -46.43 -40.33
C LEU A 397 -16.89 -45.13 -40.62
N ASN A 398 -15.55 -45.09 -40.75
CA ASN A 398 -14.42 -46.06 -40.70
C ASN A 398 -13.09 -45.23 -40.64
N ILE A 399 -11.84 -45.66 -40.35
CA ILE A 399 -11.11 -46.84 -39.79
C ILE A 399 -9.62 -46.36 -39.55
N GLN A 400 -8.54 -47.00 -39.04
CA GLN A 400 -8.07 -48.38 -38.72
C GLN A 400 -6.75 -48.33 -37.87
N TYR A 401 -6.43 -49.40 -37.10
CA TYR A 401 -5.13 -49.82 -36.51
C TYR A 401 -4.29 -48.88 -35.58
N GLY A 402 -3.61 -49.41 -34.53
CA GLY A 402 -3.58 -50.81 -34.04
C GLY A 402 -2.76 -51.07 -32.74
N ASP A 403 -3.02 -52.24 -32.15
CA ASP A 403 -2.40 -52.93 -30.98
C ASP A 403 -0.86 -53.13 -31.05
N PRO A 404 -0.11 -53.61 -30.01
CA PRO A 404 -0.51 -54.49 -28.86
C PRO A 404 0.11 -54.12 -27.47
N GLU A 405 -0.02 -54.83 -26.32
CA GLU A 405 -0.75 -56.05 -25.90
C GLU A 405 -1.00 -56.07 -24.35
N LYS A 406 -1.90 -56.98 -23.90
CA LYS A 406 -1.96 -57.80 -22.65
C LYS A 406 -1.11 -57.42 -21.40
N SER A 407 -1.58 -57.65 -20.17
CA SER A 407 -2.34 -58.84 -19.71
C SER A 407 -3.43 -58.58 -18.67
N LYS A 408 -4.29 -59.59 -18.48
CA LYS A 408 -5.24 -59.70 -17.36
C LYS A 408 -4.61 -60.49 -16.22
N GLU A 409 -5.11 -60.32 -15.00
CA GLU A 409 -5.41 -61.43 -14.09
C GLU A 409 -6.60 -61.06 -13.20
N ASP A 410 -7.31 -62.05 -12.66
CA ASP A 410 -8.71 -61.90 -12.26
C ASP A 410 -8.92 -61.51 -10.78
N ILE A 411 -10.04 -60.85 -10.49
CA ILE A 411 -10.46 -60.46 -9.14
C ILE A 411 -11.49 -61.48 -8.61
N GLU A 412 -11.10 -62.29 -7.62
CA GLU A 412 -12.08 -62.92 -6.73
C GLU A 412 -12.55 -61.90 -5.68
N ALA A 413 -13.86 -61.83 -5.47
CA ALA A 413 -14.47 -60.80 -4.62
C ALA A 413 -14.57 -61.25 -3.15
N THR A 414 -14.02 -60.44 -2.24
CA THR A 414 -14.43 -60.41 -0.83
C THR A 414 -14.81 -58.99 -0.44
N VAL A 415 -15.93 -58.87 0.27
CA VAL A 415 -16.49 -57.59 0.75
C VAL A 415 -16.04 -57.37 2.18
N HIS A 416 -15.38 -56.24 2.46
CA HIS A 416 -15.18 -55.72 3.81
C HIS A 416 -15.22 -54.18 3.81
N GLU A 417 -15.44 -53.62 5.01
CA GLU A 417 -15.87 -52.24 5.23
C GLU A 417 -14.76 -51.18 5.07
N PRO A 418 -15.11 -49.91 4.79
CA PRO A 418 -14.14 -48.85 4.57
C PRO A 418 -13.52 -48.34 5.88
N SER A 419 -12.37 -48.89 6.26
CA SER A 419 -11.46 -48.27 7.22
C SER A 419 -10.20 -47.77 6.51
N VAL A 420 -9.91 -46.48 6.62
CA VAL A 420 -8.66 -45.90 6.09
C VAL A 420 -7.53 -46.32 7.02
N ASN A 421 -6.61 -47.13 6.52
CA ASN A 421 -5.54 -47.69 7.34
C ASN A 421 -4.37 -46.70 7.47
N LEU A 422 -3.94 -46.39 8.69
CA LEU A 422 -2.97 -45.31 8.97
C LEU A 422 -1.62 -45.52 8.26
N ASP A 423 -1.24 -46.77 8.01
CA ASP A 423 0.00 -47.15 7.34
C ASP A 423 0.01 -46.78 5.83
N THR A 424 -1.15 -46.80 5.15
CA THR A 424 -1.24 -46.40 3.73
C THR A 424 -1.29 -44.88 3.57
N LEU A 425 -1.85 -44.16 4.56
CA LEU A 425 -1.73 -42.71 4.66
C LEU A 425 -0.26 -42.29 4.83
N THR A 426 0.44 -42.89 5.81
CA THR A 426 1.80 -42.50 6.17
C THR A 426 2.81 -42.78 5.05
N SER A 427 2.63 -43.86 4.29
CA SER A 427 3.52 -44.22 3.18
C SER A 427 3.32 -43.34 1.93
N ASN A 428 2.09 -42.92 1.63
CA ASN A 428 1.80 -42.03 0.49
C ASN A 428 1.92 -40.53 0.82
N TRP A 429 2.08 -40.15 2.09
CA TRP A 429 2.13 -38.74 2.52
C TRP A 429 3.22 -37.91 1.84
N MET A 430 4.41 -38.48 1.59
CA MET A 430 5.48 -37.74 0.88
C MET A 430 5.13 -37.50 -0.59
N ASN A 431 4.54 -38.48 -1.27
CA ASN A 431 4.09 -38.33 -2.66
C ASN A 431 2.99 -37.26 -2.78
N PHE A 432 2.09 -37.19 -1.79
CA PHE A 432 1.06 -36.14 -1.68
C PHE A 432 1.67 -34.75 -1.50
N ILE A 433 2.67 -34.60 -0.60
CA ILE A 433 3.42 -33.34 -0.42
C ILE A 433 4.16 -32.93 -1.70
N GLU A 434 4.85 -33.84 -2.38
CA GLU A 434 5.54 -33.54 -3.64
C GLU A 434 4.57 -33.06 -4.72
N LEU A 435 3.43 -33.75 -4.89
CA LEU A 435 2.40 -33.36 -5.85
C LEU A 435 1.85 -31.95 -5.57
N ILE A 436 1.53 -31.64 -4.30
CA ILE A 436 1.12 -30.29 -3.87
C ILE A 436 2.20 -29.25 -4.15
N ASN A 437 3.47 -29.59 -3.92
CA ASN A 437 4.60 -28.67 -4.14
C ASN A 437 4.72 -28.25 -5.63
N THR A 438 4.38 -29.14 -6.58
CA THR A 438 4.34 -28.79 -8.02
C THR A 438 3.25 -27.78 -8.37
N GLN A 439 2.13 -27.76 -7.64
CA GLN A 439 0.99 -26.88 -7.90
C GLN A 439 1.07 -25.57 -7.11
N LYS A 440 1.46 -25.64 -5.82
CA LYS A 440 1.49 -24.51 -4.88
C LYS A 440 2.66 -24.65 -3.90
N PHE A 441 3.85 -24.21 -4.33
CA PHE A 441 5.09 -24.23 -3.56
C PHE A 441 4.94 -23.75 -2.09
N ALA A 442 4.22 -22.66 -1.85
CA ALA A 442 4.01 -22.14 -0.50
C ALA A 442 3.21 -23.10 0.42
N LEU A 443 2.21 -23.80 -0.13
CA LEU A 443 1.43 -24.81 0.60
C LEU A 443 2.25 -26.09 0.81
N GLY A 444 3.02 -26.50 -0.21
CA GLY A 444 3.97 -27.61 -0.11
C GLY A 444 5.01 -27.39 0.98
N ALA A 445 5.58 -26.19 1.09
CA ALA A 445 6.59 -25.83 2.09
C ALA A 445 6.06 -25.91 3.53
N SER A 446 4.86 -25.38 3.81
CA SER A 446 4.22 -25.50 5.14
C SER A 446 3.90 -26.96 5.49
N LEU A 447 3.49 -27.77 4.51
CA LEU A 447 3.18 -29.20 4.71
C LEU A 447 4.41 -30.11 4.73
N GLN A 448 5.58 -29.67 4.25
CA GLN A 448 6.80 -30.49 4.16
C GLN A 448 7.30 -30.98 5.52
N ASN A 449 6.95 -30.29 6.61
CA ASN A 449 7.29 -30.67 7.98
C ASN A 449 6.10 -31.23 8.78
N SER A 450 4.98 -31.55 8.10
CA SER A 450 3.72 -31.99 8.72
C SER A 450 3.62 -33.51 8.86
N LYS A 451 2.76 -33.98 9.77
CA LYS A 451 2.41 -35.40 9.91
C LYS A 451 0.91 -35.60 10.10
N PRO A 452 0.28 -36.59 9.44
CA PRO A 452 -1.06 -37.03 9.84
C PRO A 452 -0.99 -37.67 11.23
N LEU A 453 -1.94 -37.33 12.10
CA LEU A 453 -2.08 -37.89 13.45
C LEU A 453 -3.17 -38.97 13.51
N GLU A 454 -4.38 -38.64 13.07
CA GLU A 454 -5.54 -39.50 13.11
C GLU A 454 -6.43 -39.26 11.87
N SER A 455 -7.22 -40.27 11.50
CA SER A 455 -8.25 -40.19 10.47
C SER A 455 -9.58 -40.71 11.01
N ASN A 456 -10.53 -39.81 11.25
CA ASN A 456 -11.90 -40.12 11.68
C ASN A 456 -12.89 -39.63 10.64
N ASP A 457 -13.87 -40.47 10.26
CA ASP A 457 -15.02 -40.17 9.42
C ASP A 457 -14.76 -39.13 8.31
N ASN A 458 -13.89 -39.52 7.37
CA ASN A 458 -13.54 -38.76 6.16
C ASN A 458 -12.80 -37.42 6.40
N THR A 459 -12.20 -37.23 7.58
CA THR A 459 -11.34 -36.08 7.93
C THR A 459 -9.97 -36.53 8.45
N ILE A 460 -8.90 -35.91 7.96
CA ILE A 460 -7.51 -36.13 8.39
C ILE A 460 -7.05 -34.98 9.28
N ILE A 461 -6.55 -35.32 10.46
CA ILE A 461 -5.91 -34.37 11.38
C ILE A 461 -4.42 -34.29 11.06
N VAL A 462 -3.90 -33.09 10.74
CA VAL A 462 -2.50 -32.85 10.36
C VAL A 462 -1.81 -31.98 11.42
N GLU A 463 -0.69 -32.47 11.97
CA GLU A 463 0.17 -31.70 12.87
C GLU A 463 1.04 -30.71 12.08
N LEU A 464 1.03 -29.43 12.47
CA LEU A 464 1.91 -28.38 11.97
C LEU A 464 2.81 -27.82 13.09
N ASN A 465 4.02 -27.39 12.72
CA ASN A 465 5.02 -26.91 13.69
C ASN A 465 4.76 -25.49 14.21
N SER A 466 4.02 -24.66 13.47
CA SER A 466 3.64 -23.31 13.89
C SER A 466 2.13 -23.13 13.90
N LYS A 467 1.64 -22.13 14.64
CA LYS A 467 0.24 -21.71 14.58
C LYS A 467 -0.04 -20.81 13.37
N GLU A 468 0.96 -20.06 12.91
CA GLU A 468 0.85 -19.16 11.76
C GLU A 468 0.56 -19.96 10.46
N ASP A 469 1.15 -21.14 10.29
CA ASP A 469 0.84 -22.05 9.18
C ASP A 469 -0.62 -22.54 9.20
N VAL A 470 -1.17 -22.83 10.40
CA VAL A 470 -2.58 -23.22 10.58
C VAL A 470 -3.49 -22.09 10.12
N ASP A 471 -3.29 -20.89 10.68
CA ASP A 471 -4.09 -19.70 10.37
C ASP A 471 -3.99 -19.33 8.86
N ILE A 472 -2.84 -19.52 8.22
CA ILE A 472 -2.63 -19.26 6.78
C ILE A 472 -3.37 -20.28 5.89
N ILE A 473 -3.41 -21.56 6.28
CA ILE A 473 -4.03 -22.62 5.47
C ILE A 473 -5.56 -22.58 5.60
N GLU A 474 -6.10 -22.46 6.81
CA GLU A 474 -7.55 -22.46 7.04
C GLU A 474 -8.25 -21.23 6.44
N ASN A 475 -7.63 -20.05 6.52
CA ASN A 475 -8.19 -18.84 5.91
C ASN A 475 -8.10 -18.82 4.37
N ASN A 476 -7.28 -19.69 3.75
CA ASN A 476 -7.08 -19.72 2.31
C ASN A 476 -7.89 -20.84 1.64
N ARG A 477 -9.14 -20.54 1.26
CA ARG A 477 -10.03 -21.48 0.54
C ARG A 477 -9.39 -22.14 -0.69
N SER A 478 -8.44 -21.47 -1.36
CA SER A 478 -7.74 -22.04 -2.52
C SER A 478 -6.71 -23.11 -2.15
N TYR A 479 -6.24 -23.14 -0.90
CA TYR A 479 -5.36 -24.18 -0.38
C TYR A 479 -6.21 -25.39 0.03
N LEU A 480 -7.31 -25.17 0.75
CA LEU A 480 -8.25 -26.25 1.10
C LEU A 480 -8.79 -26.98 -0.13
N SER A 481 -9.21 -26.28 -1.20
CA SER A 481 -9.66 -26.95 -2.44
C SER A 481 -8.56 -27.77 -3.11
N CYS A 482 -7.32 -27.24 -3.14
CA CYS A 482 -6.14 -27.93 -3.66
C CYS A 482 -5.83 -29.22 -2.89
N LEU A 483 -6.02 -29.23 -1.57
CA LEU A 483 -5.85 -30.46 -0.77
C LEU A 483 -6.95 -31.48 -1.06
N MET A 484 -8.22 -31.05 -1.15
CA MET A 484 -9.33 -31.94 -1.46
C MET A 484 -9.19 -32.59 -2.84
N GLU A 485 -8.90 -31.79 -3.88
CA GLU A 485 -8.72 -32.27 -5.27
C GLU A 485 -7.57 -33.28 -5.41
N ASN A 486 -6.42 -33.01 -4.77
CA ASN A 486 -5.29 -33.94 -4.81
C ASN A 486 -5.49 -35.16 -3.89
N SER A 487 -6.34 -35.06 -2.85
CA SER A 487 -6.70 -36.21 -2.00
C SER A 487 -7.55 -37.23 -2.75
N GLU A 488 -8.46 -36.76 -3.61
CA GLU A 488 -9.27 -37.61 -4.49
C GLU A 488 -8.38 -38.41 -5.46
N GLN A 489 -7.28 -37.82 -5.94
CA GLN A 489 -6.34 -38.48 -6.86
C GLN A 489 -5.41 -39.51 -6.19
N ILE A 490 -4.97 -39.28 -4.95
CA ILE A 490 -3.95 -40.11 -4.28
C ILE A 490 -4.54 -41.13 -3.30
N PHE A 491 -5.71 -40.84 -2.72
CA PHE A 491 -6.38 -41.70 -1.74
C PHE A 491 -7.74 -42.24 -2.21
N ASN A 492 -8.16 -41.96 -3.46
CA ASN A 492 -9.45 -42.32 -4.04
C ASN A 492 -10.69 -41.87 -3.22
N GLN A 493 -10.53 -40.88 -2.33
CA GLN A 493 -11.58 -40.34 -1.47
C GLN A 493 -11.41 -38.82 -1.32
N LYS A 494 -12.51 -38.08 -1.25
CA LYS A 494 -12.49 -36.62 -0.97
C LYS A 494 -12.33 -36.39 0.52
N LEU A 495 -11.08 -36.24 0.97
CA LEU A 495 -10.76 -36.12 2.38
C LEU A 495 -10.79 -34.65 2.79
N ASN A 496 -11.43 -34.37 3.93
CA ASN A 496 -11.31 -33.08 4.60
C ASN A 496 -10.01 -33.03 5.41
N PHE A 497 -9.45 -31.84 5.61
CA PHE A 497 -8.22 -31.63 6.37
C PHE A 497 -8.46 -30.62 7.50
N SER A 498 -8.03 -30.96 8.70
CA SER A 498 -7.98 -30.06 9.87
C SER A 498 -6.57 -30.02 10.44
N PHE A 499 -6.17 -28.88 11.00
CA PHE A 499 -4.77 -28.61 11.34
C PHE A 499 -4.59 -28.31 12.83
N ILE A 500 -3.61 -28.94 13.47
CA ILE A 500 -3.31 -28.76 14.89
C ILE A 500 -1.85 -28.34 15.06
N SER A 501 -1.60 -27.30 15.85
CA SER A 501 -0.24 -26.86 16.15
C SER A 501 0.42 -27.74 17.22
N LYS A 502 1.69 -28.10 17.02
CA LYS A 502 2.53 -28.90 17.94
C LYS A 502 2.68 -28.34 19.37
N PHE A 503 2.25 -27.10 19.61
CA PHE A 503 2.37 -26.39 20.90
C PHE A 503 1.08 -26.40 21.76
N SER A 504 0.01 -27.08 21.34
CA SER A 504 -1.19 -27.29 22.17
C SER A 504 -1.21 -28.69 22.81
N SER A 505 -0.81 -28.78 24.09
CA SER A 505 -1.02 -29.97 24.93
C SER A 505 -2.43 -29.99 25.55
N PRO A 506 -3.00 -31.17 25.85
CA PRO A 506 -4.45 -31.33 25.98
C PRO A 506 -5.02 -30.95 27.36
N GLN A 507 -6.28 -30.49 27.36
CA GLN A 507 -7.15 -30.51 28.53
C GLN A 507 -8.49 -31.17 28.18
N PHE A 508 -8.72 -32.38 28.70
CA PHE A 508 -10.05 -32.98 28.76
C PHE A 508 -10.27 -33.60 30.15
N VAL A 509 -11.40 -33.23 30.77
CA VAL A 509 -12.12 -33.92 31.86
C VAL A 509 -11.37 -34.21 33.17
N SER A 510 -11.70 -33.44 34.20
CA SER A 510 -12.31 -34.01 35.42
C SER A 510 -13.07 -32.94 36.22
N ASP A 511 -14.06 -33.24 37.05
CA ASP A 511 -15.14 -34.25 36.92
C ASP A 511 -16.26 -33.92 37.94
N ASN A 512 -17.54 -34.10 37.57
CA ASN A 512 -18.73 -34.10 38.43
C ASN A 512 -19.04 -32.78 39.24
N LYS A 513 -20.29 -32.44 39.60
CA LYS A 513 -21.53 -33.23 39.67
C LYS A 513 -22.80 -32.36 39.52
N SER A 514 -23.95 -33.02 39.31
CA SER A 514 -25.33 -32.49 39.21
C SER A 514 -25.66 -31.70 37.91
N SER A 515 -26.78 -31.95 37.22
CA SER A 515 -27.81 -32.99 37.44
C SER A 515 -28.76 -33.24 36.25
N VAL A 516 -29.20 -34.51 36.12
CA VAL A 516 -30.48 -35.00 35.51
C VAL A 516 -30.61 -35.01 33.97
N ILE A 517 -30.32 -36.20 33.42
CA ILE A 517 -31.20 -37.07 32.60
C ILE A 517 -31.94 -36.46 31.38
N SER A 518 -31.36 -36.75 30.21
CA SER A 518 -31.97 -37.12 28.91
C SER A 518 -33.49 -37.04 28.69
N ASN A 519 -33.92 -36.38 27.60
CA ASN A 519 -34.37 -37.04 26.35
C ASN A 519 -34.87 -36.04 25.27
N VAL A 520 -35.19 -36.56 24.08
CA VAL A 520 -35.99 -35.99 22.95
C VAL A 520 -35.21 -35.58 21.69
N ASP A 521 -35.18 -36.50 20.73
CA ASP A 521 -35.21 -36.24 19.28
C ASP A 521 -36.65 -35.88 18.81
N PRO A 522 -36.88 -35.35 17.59
CA PRO A 522 -36.14 -34.30 16.88
C PRO A 522 -37.09 -33.26 16.22
N ASN A 523 -36.53 -32.37 15.36
CA ASN A 523 -37.17 -31.48 14.35
C ASN A 523 -37.34 -29.97 14.68
N LEU A 524 -37.37 -29.20 13.57
CA LEU A 524 -37.92 -27.84 13.36
C LEU A 524 -37.12 -26.60 13.82
N SER A 525 -36.49 -25.96 12.81
CA SER A 525 -36.41 -24.50 12.57
C SER A 525 -36.04 -23.57 13.74
N GLN A 526 -34.78 -23.10 13.79
CA GLN A 526 -34.34 -22.06 14.75
C GLN A 526 -33.40 -20.95 14.22
N ASP A 527 -32.94 -21.00 12.95
CA ASP A 527 -31.88 -20.09 12.46
C ASP A 527 -32.22 -18.59 12.54
N GLU A 528 -33.47 -18.19 12.29
CA GLU A 528 -33.89 -16.79 12.36
C GLU A 528 -33.85 -16.23 13.80
N ASN A 529 -34.17 -17.05 14.81
CA ASN A 529 -34.18 -16.62 16.21
C ASN A 529 -32.78 -16.45 16.80
N SER A 530 -31.77 -17.14 16.26
CA SER A 530 -30.38 -16.99 16.70
C SER A 530 -29.86 -15.58 16.44
N LEU A 531 -30.06 -15.10 15.21
CA LEU A 531 -29.59 -13.79 14.74
C LEU A 531 -30.26 -12.62 15.48
N ILE A 532 -31.57 -12.70 15.72
CA ILE A 532 -32.31 -11.68 16.47
C ILE A 532 -31.82 -11.60 17.93
N ASN A 533 -31.58 -12.74 18.57
CA ASN A 533 -31.06 -12.78 19.94
C ASN A 533 -29.63 -12.25 20.06
N ALA A 534 -28.75 -12.49 19.08
CA ALA A 534 -27.42 -11.90 19.06
C ALA A 534 -27.47 -10.36 18.94
N ILE A 535 -28.33 -9.84 18.05
CA ILE A 535 -28.49 -8.40 17.83
C ILE A 535 -29.06 -7.68 19.07
N LEU A 536 -30.00 -8.30 19.78
CA LEU A 536 -30.57 -7.74 21.01
C LEU A 536 -29.61 -7.83 22.20
N ASN A 537 -28.97 -8.98 22.44
CA ASN A 537 -28.23 -9.24 23.67
C ASN A 537 -26.74 -8.87 23.61
N GLU A 538 -26.07 -9.06 22.47
CA GLU A 538 -24.63 -8.80 22.33
C GLU A 538 -24.35 -7.42 21.72
N LEU A 539 -25.17 -6.99 20.76
CA LEU A 539 -25.02 -5.70 20.07
C LEU A 539 -25.90 -4.58 20.63
N GLY A 540 -26.72 -4.87 21.66
CA GLY A 540 -27.52 -3.87 22.39
C GLY A 540 -28.65 -3.23 21.57
N GLY A 541 -29.12 -3.91 20.53
CA GLY A 541 -30.23 -3.45 19.69
C GLY A 541 -31.54 -3.29 20.48
N ARG A 542 -32.49 -2.55 19.91
CA ARG A 542 -33.87 -2.46 20.40
C ARG A 542 -34.84 -2.64 19.25
N GLU A 543 -35.79 -3.55 19.44
CA GLU A 543 -36.86 -3.80 18.50
C GLU A 543 -37.87 -2.63 18.52
N ILE A 544 -38.22 -2.11 17.34
CA ILE A 544 -39.17 -1.00 17.18
C ILE A 544 -40.37 -1.52 16.39
N ASN A 545 -41.36 -2.03 17.12
CA ASN A 545 -42.67 -2.37 16.55
C ASN A 545 -43.35 -1.12 15.98
N ARG A 546 -44.03 -1.27 14.84
CA ARG A 546 -44.58 -0.17 14.03
C ARG A 546 -45.97 -0.49 13.49
#